data_AF-A0A939YZP2-F1
#
_entry.id   AF-A0A939YZP2-F1
#
_cell.length_a   1.000
_cell.length_b   1.000
_cell.length_c   1.000
_cell.angle_alpha   90.00
_cell.angle_beta   90.00
_cell.angle_gamma   90.00
#
_symmetry.space_group_name_H-M   'P 1'
#
loop_
_entity.id
_entity.type
_entity.pdbx_description
1 polymer ?
#
loop_
_entity_poly.entity_id
_entity_poly.type
_entity_poly.pdbx_seq_one_letter_code
_entity_poly.pdbx_strand_id
1 'polypeptide(L)'
;MAKMQYSATGRRKSSVARVRLVPGNGNITINKKSLDDYFGMELLKREVRRPLQLVSAEDKFDVIATVYGGGTTGQSGALRHGISRALCVADPENRPALKA
;
A
#
# COMPACT_ATOMS: atom_id res chain seq x y z
N MET A 1 7.70 -5.85 -22.58
CA MET A 1 7.64 -6.90 -21.54
C MET A 1 6.69 -6.43 -20.46
N ALA A 2 5.54 -7.08 -20.30
CA ALA A 2 4.54 -6.69 -19.31
C ALA A 2 5.11 -6.95 -17.91
N LYS A 3 5.58 -5.91 -17.22
CA LYS A 3 5.82 -6.00 -15.78
C LYS A 3 4.51 -6.48 -15.15
N MET A 4 4.54 -7.61 -14.46
CA MET A 4 3.38 -8.13 -13.75
C MET A 4 2.99 -7.09 -12.70
N GLN A 5 1.89 -6.37 -12.96
CA GLN A 5 1.42 -5.28 -12.11
C GLN A 5 0.18 -5.77 -11.37
N TYR A 6 0.25 -5.84 -10.05
CA TYR A 6 -0.92 -6.17 -9.23
C TYR A 6 -1.57 -4.87 -8.79
N SER A 7 -2.75 -4.61 -9.32
CA SER A 7 -3.52 -3.41 -8.96
C SER A 7 -4.61 -3.76 -7.95
N ALA A 8 -4.74 -2.95 -6.91
CA ALA A 8 -5.91 -2.99 -6.03
C ALA A 8 -6.32 -1.60 -5.58
N THR A 9 -7.58 -1.48 -5.20
CA THR A 9 -8.13 -0.24 -4.65
C THR A 9 -8.48 -0.44 -3.18
N GLY A 10 -7.94 0.42 -2.33
CA GLY A 10 -8.28 0.55 -0.92
C GLY A 10 -9.19 1.75 -0.69
N ARG A 11 -10.14 1.63 0.24
CA ARG A 11 -11.08 2.69 0.60
C ARG A 11 -11.22 2.70 2.12
N ARG A 12 -11.16 3.86 2.74
CA ARG A 12 -11.44 4.04 4.19
C ARG A 12 -12.08 5.41 4.39
N LYS A 13 -13.24 5.46 5.05
CA LYS A 13 -14.06 6.68 5.18
C LYS A 13 -14.29 7.29 3.77
N SER A 14 -13.99 8.58 3.61
CA SER A 14 -14.07 9.31 2.33
C SER A 14 -12.79 9.28 1.51
N SER A 15 -11.78 8.50 1.91
CA SER A 15 -10.48 8.42 1.23
C SER A 15 -10.40 7.18 0.34
N VAL A 16 -9.88 7.36 -0.87
CA VAL A 16 -9.67 6.30 -1.85
C VAL A 16 -8.21 6.23 -2.26
N ALA A 17 -7.64 5.03 -2.22
CA ALA A 17 -6.27 4.74 -2.58
C ALA A 17 -6.25 3.71 -3.73
N ARG A 18 -5.69 4.10 -4.88
CA ARG A 18 -5.40 3.17 -5.98
C ARG A 18 -3.94 2.77 -5.86
N VAL A 19 -3.69 1.49 -5.62
CA VAL A 19 -2.36 0.93 -5.40
C VAL A 19 -2.00 0.01 -6.55
N ARG A 20 -0.77 0.13 -7.04
CA ARG A 20 -0.15 -0.77 -8.00
C ARG A 20 1.12 -1.32 -7.36
N LEU A 21 1.21 -2.63 -7.24
CA LEU A 21 2.43 -3.34 -6.89
C LEU A 21 3.17 -3.69 -8.17
N VAL A 22 4.47 -3.46 -8.16
CA VAL A 22 5.40 -3.86 -9.19
C VAL A 22 6.50 -4.67 -8.50
N PRO A 23 6.91 -5.84 -9.00
CA PRO A 23 8.05 -6.54 -8.44
C PRO A 23 9.32 -5.68 -8.57
N GLY A 24 10.03 -5.46 -7.48
CA GLY A 24 11.21 -4.58 -7.40
C GLY A 24 11.71 -4.34 -5.98
N ASN A 25 12.33 -3.20 -5.71
CA ASN A 25 13.23 -2.97 -4.55
C ASN A 25 12.57 -2.38 -3.29
N GLY A 26 11.24 -2.45 -3.16
CA GLY A 26 10.58 -1.99 -1.94
C GLY A 26 10.30 -0.49 -1.85
N ASN A 27 10.36 0.24 -2.95
CA ASN A 27 10.12 1.67 -2.95
C ASN A 27 8.62 1.99 -2.86
N ILE A 28 8.24 2.84 -1.90
CA ILE A 28 6.85 3.25 -1.68
C ILE A 28 6.68 4.71 -2.10
N THR A 29 5.98 4.92 -3.22
CA THR A 29 5.67 6.25 -3.75
C THR A 29 4.17 6.54 -3.64
N ILE A 30 3.82 7.71 -3.12
CA ILE A 30 2.44 8.18 -2.95
C ILE A 30 2.28 9.49 -3.72
N ASN A 31 1.41 9.50 -4.74
CA ASN A 31 1.11 10.70 -5.52
C ASN A 31 2.37 11.43 -6.02
N LYS A 32 3.35 10.65 -6.52
CA LYS A 32 4.69 11.11 -6.98
C LYS A 32 5.62 11.67 -5.88
N LYS A 33 5.25 11.53 -4.61
CA LYS A 33 6.06 11.90 -3.44
C LYS A 33 6.47 10.66 -2.66
N SER A 34 7.58 10.77 -1.93
CA SER A 34 8.02 9.71 -1.01
C SER A 34 7.08 9.65 0.20
N LEU A 35 6.98 8.46 0.80
CA LEU A 35 6.18 8.24 2.01
C LEU A 35 6.56 9.18 3.17
N ASP A 36 7.83 9.58 3.24
CA ASP A 36 8.34 10.52 4.23
C ASP A 36 7.80 11.95 4.05
N ASP A 37 7.82 12.44 2.81
CA ASP A 37 7.35 13.77 2.42
C ASP A 37 5.82 13.89 2.50
N TYR A 38 5.10 12.80 2.24
CA TYR A 38 3.63 12.81 2.24
C TYR A 38 3.02 12.69 3.64
N PHE A 39 3.61 11.87 4.51
CA PHE A 39 3.12 11.69 5.88
C PHE A 39 4.07 12.34 6.87
N GLY A 40 3.71 13.50 7.43
CA GLY A 40 4.52 14.14 8.47
C GLY A 40 4.58 13.39 9.81
N MET A 41 3.66 12.45 10.07
CA MET A 41 3.61 11.67 11.31
C MET A 41 4.15 10.25 11.12
N GLU A 42 5.11 9.85 11.95
CA GLU A 42 5.72 8.51 11.93
C GLU A 42 4.71 7.38 12.16
N LEU A 43 3.66 7.65 12.94
CA LEU A 43 2.60 6.69 13.23
C LEU A 43 1.84 6.24 11.96
N LEU A 44 1.61 7.18 11.02
CA LEU A 44 0.96 6.90 9.74
C LEU A 44 1.87 6.11 8.81
N LYS A 45 3.18 6.41 8.83
CA LYS A 45 4.20 5.68 8.07
C LYS A 45 4.22 4.20 8.47
N ARG A 46 4.18 3.95 9.78
CA ARG A 46 4.15 2.59 10.35
C ARG A 46 2.88 1.82 9.97
N GLU A 47 1.73 2.48 9.93
CA GLU A 47 0.46 1.84 9.51
C GLU A 47 0.51 1.35 8.05
N VAL A 48 1.12 2.13 7.16
CA VAL A 48 1.26 1.78 5.74
C VAL A 48 2.27 0.64 5.52
N ARG A 49 3.35 0.58 6.32
CA ARG A 49 4.37 -0.48 6.25
C ARG A 49 3.93 -1.80 6.89
N ARG A 50 3.03 -1.77 7.87
CA ARG A 50 2.51 -2.96 8.59
C ARG A 50 2.15 -4.16 7.68
N PRO A 51 1.35 -4.01 6.60
CA PRO A 51 1.02 -5.16 5.74
C PRO A 51 2.22 -5.72 4.97
N LEU A 52 3.23 -4.90 4.65
CA LEU A 52 4.44 -5.37 3.97
C LEU A 52 5.35 -6.15 4.92
N GLN A 53 5.45 -5.68 6.17
CA GLN A 53 6.17 -6.37 7.25
C GLN A 53 5.56 -7.74 7.57
N LEU A 54 4.23 -7.84 7.59
CA LEU A 54 3.54 -9.11 7.87
C LEU A 54 3.83 -10.20 6.84
N VAL A 55 4.05 -9.81 5.58
CA VAL A 55 4.31 -10.74 4.48
C VAL A 55 5.82 -10.85 4.19
N SER A 56 6.67 -10.15 4.97
CA SER A 56 8.12 -10.03 4.72
C SER A 56 8.44 -9.73 3.25
N ALA A 57 7.60 -8.90 2.62
CA ALA A 57 7.64 -8.57 1.20
C ALA A 57 8.11 -7.13 0.96
N GLU A 58 8.69 -6.51 1.99
CA GLU A 58 9.15 -5.13 1.98
C GLU A 58 10.16 -4.87 0.86
N ASP A 59 11.04 -5.83 0.58
CA ASP A 59 12.12 -5.72 -0.41
C ASP A 59 11.79 -6.33 -1.78
N LYS A 60 10.58 -6.89 -1.93
CA LYS A 60 10.19 -7.65 -3.13
C LYS A 60 9.30 -6.87 -4.09
N PHE A 61 8.62 -5.83 -3.60
CA PHE A 61 7.65 -5.08 -4.37
C PHE A 61 7.78 -3.57 -4.17
N ASP A 62 7.87 -2.84 -5.27
CA ASP A 62 7.63 -1.41 -5.31
C ASP A 62 6.12 -1.13 -5.26
N VAL A 63 5.74 -0.19 -4.40
CA VAL A 63 4.35 0.25 -4.20
C VAL A 63 4.18 1.63 -4.82
N ILE A 64 3.38 1.70 -5.89
CA ILE A 64 2.98 2.98 -6.50
C ILE A 64 1.52 3.22 -6.15
N ALA A 65 1.27 4.22 -5.31
CA ALA A 65 -0.07 4.56 -4.87
C ALA A 65 -0.48 5.97 -5.29
N THR A 66 -1.73 6.10 -5.70
CA THR A 66 -2.40 7.38 -5.91
C THR A 66 -3.58 7.48 -4.95
N VAL A 67 -3.56 8.50 -4.09
CA VAL A 67 -4.58 8.71 -3.07
C VAL A 67 -5.32 10.01 -3.32
N TYR A 68 -6.62 10.00 -3.06
CA TYR A 68 -7.47 11.17 -3.16
C TYR A 68 -8.60 11.14 -2.12
N GLY A 69 -9.01 12.33 -1.68
CA GLY A 69 -10.11 12.53 -0.72
C GLY A 69 -9.74 12.31 0.75
N GLY A 70 -10.57 12.89 1.62
CA GLY A 70 -10.42 12.84 3.08
C GLY A 70 -9.19 13.58 3.62
N GLY A 71 -8.67 13.12 4.76
CA GLY A 71 -7.45 13.65 5.39
C GLY A 71 -6.36 12.58 5.56
N THR A 72 -5.20 12.96 6.09
CA THR A 72 -3.99 12.10 6.20
C THR A 72 -4.25 10.77 6.88
N THR A 73 -4.98 10.75 8.01
CA THR A 73 -5.34 9.51 8.74
C THR A 73 -6.30 8.60 7.97
N GLY A 74 -7.20 9.18 7.17
CA GLY A 74 -8.09 8.41 6.29
C GLY A 74 -7.32 7.77 5.14
N GLN A 75 -6.37 8.52 4.59
CA GLN A 75 -5.53 8.09 3.48
C GLN A 75 -4.53 6.99 3.87
N SER A 76 -3.92 7.05 5.07
CA SER A 76 -3.03 5.97 5.53
C SER A 76 -3.76 4.63 5.61
N GLY A 77 -4.99 4.63 6.14
CA GLY A 77 -5.77 3.40 6.24
C GLY A 77 -6.30 2.91 4.90
N ALA A 78 -6.65 3.83 3.99
CA ALA A 78 -6.99 3.46 2.62
C ALA A 78 -5.78 2.81 1.91
N LEU A 79 -4.58 3.34 2.10
CA LEU A 79 -3.33 2.75 1.58
C LEU A 79 -3.07 1.36 2.17
N ARG A 80 -3.17 1.21 3.50
CA ARG A 80 -3.02 -0.10 4.17
C ARG A 80 -3.96 -1.15 3.54
N HIS A 81 -5.23 -0.81 3.36
CA HIS A 81 -6.19 -1.72 2.71
C HIS A 81 -5.87 -1.97 1.23
N GLY A 82 -5.38 -0.95 0.50
CA GLY A 82 -4.97 -1.10 -0.89
C GLY A 82 -3.79 -2.05 -1.06
N ILE A 83 -2.76 -1.90 -0.23
CA ILE A 83 -1.56 -2.76 -0.23
C ILE A 83 -1.94 -4.19 0.13
N SER A 84 -2.71 -4.38 1.21
CA SER A 84 -3.20 -5.69 1.63
C SER A 84 -3.99 -6.41 0.52
N ARG A 85 -4.89 -5.70 -0.17
CA ARG A 85 -5.62 -6.28 -1.30
C ARG A 85 -4.72 -6.60 -2.49
N ALA A 86 -3.75 -5.74 -2.80
CA ALA A 86 -2.84 -5.97 -3.91
C ALA A 86 -1.94 -7.19 -3.64
N LEU A 87 -1.47 -7.37 -2.39
CA LEU A 87 -0.71 -8.55 -1.97
C LEU A 87 -1.55 -9.83 -2.03
N CYS A 88 -2.84 -9.75 -1.68
CA CYS A 88 -3.76 -10.88 -1.82
C CYS A 88 -4.02 -11.29 -3.28
N VAL A 89 -3.89 -10.35 -4.23
CA VAL A 89 -3.99 -10.64 -5.67
C VAL A 89 -2.68 -11.23 -6.21
N ALA A 90 -1.54 -10.81 -5.64
CA ALA A 90 -0.24 -11.38 -5.97
C ALA A 90 -0.12 -12.83 -5.46
N ASP A 91 -0.47 -13.06 -4.20
CA ASP A 91 -0.42 -14.37 -3.55
C ASP A 91 -1.71 -14.60 -2.73
N PRO A 92 -2.64 -15.43 -3.22
CA PRO A 92 -3.91 -15.70 -2.52
C PRO A 92 -3.72 -16.44 -1.19
N GLU A 93 -2.55 -17.05 -0.96
CA GLU A 93 -2.15 -17.71 0.28
C GLU A 93 -1.93 -16.74 1.46
N ASN A 94 -1.76 -15.44 1.18
CA ASN A 94 -1.60 -14.41 2.22
C ASN A 94 -2.93 -13.93 2.82
N ARG A 95 -4.08 -14.44 2.35
CA ARG A 95 -5.42 -14.10 2.88
C ARG A 95 -5.57 -14.23 4.40
N PRO A 96 -5.15 -15.32 5.07
CA PRO A 96 -5.28 -15.42 6.52
C PRO A 96 -4.43 -14.41 7.28
N ALA A 97 -3.19 -14.13 6.83
CA ALA A 97 -2.29 -13.16 7.46
C ALA A 97 -2.78 -11.71 7.30
N LEU A 98 -3.50 -11.41 6.22
CA LEU A 98 -3.97 -10.07 5.87
C LEU A 98 -5.40 -9.75 6.37
N LYS A 99 -6.09 -10.73 6.97
CA LYS A 99 -7.44 -10.58 7.54
C LYS A 99 -7.44 -10.17 9.02
N ALA A 100 -6.28 -10.25 9.70
CA ALA A 100 -6.11 -9.94 11.12
C ALA A 100 -5.91 -8.43 11.40
#